data_AF-A0A2G8STF0-F1
#
_entry.id   AF-A0A2G8STF0-F1
#
_cell.length_a   1.000
_cell.length_b   1.000
_cell.length_c   1.000
_cell.angle_alpha   90.00
_cell.angle_beta   90.00
_cell.angle_gamma   90.00
#
_symmetry.space_group_name_H-M   'P 1'
#
loop_
_entity.id
_entity.type
_entity.pdbx_description
1 polymer ?
#
loop_
_entity_poly.entity_id
_entity_poly.type
_entity_poly.pdbx_seq_one_letter_code
_entity_poly.pdbx_strand_id
1 'polypeptide(L)'
;MSPNSFPVLRGFQAHQFVQPKDFSRAQYNKQRSRLKRPALGPDARSSRYLDPLHQLGIDPLKESLNSALLSHFVTTMGKIKKRSETNLTWRNQRRVGKAIRRAKMMGIIPVLSKRQLFEGSE
;
A
#
# COMPACT_ATOMS: atom_id res chain seq x y z
N MET A 1 -23.94 -13.61 -11.99
CA MET A 1 -23.21 -14.77 -11.43
C MET A 1 -23.73 -15.98 -12.16
N SER A 2 -22.94 -16.59 -13.04
CA SER A 2 -23.40 -17.74 -13.83
C SER A 2 -23.53 -18.99 -12.94
N PRO A 3 -24.62 -19.76 -13.03
CA PRO A 3 -24.93 -20.81 -12.06
C PRO A 3 -24.10 -22.11 -12.19
N ASN A 4 -23.23 -22.25 -13.20
CA ASN A 4 -22.52 -23.51 -13.50
C ASN A 4 -20.97 -23.42 -13.57
N SER A 5 -20.33 -22.40 -12.99
CA SER A 5 -18.86 -22.37 -12.93
C SER A 5 -18.34 -23.22 -11.76
N PHE A 6 -17.53 -24.25 -12.04
CA PHE A 6 -16.76 -24.98 -11.04
C PHE A 6 -15.92 -23.99 -10.20
N PRO A 7 -15.73 -24.23 -8.88
CA PRO A 7 -14.86 -23.37 -8.08
C PRO A 7 -13.46 -23.36 -8.71
N VAL A 8 -12.93 -22.18 -9.04
CA VAL A 8 -11.53 -22.03 -9.47
C VAL A 8 -10.67 -22.61 -8.35
N LEU A 9 -10.08 -23.78 -8.58
CA LEU A 9 -9.11 -24.37 -7.66
C LEU A 9 -8.00 -23.33 -7.52
N ARG A 10 -7.93 -22.65 -6.36
CA ARG A 10 -6.73 -21.88 -6.01
C ARG A 10 -5.63 -22.90 -5.82
N GLY A 11 -4.94 -23.16 -6.93
CA GLY A 11 -4.06 -24.30 -7.13
C GLY A 11 -2.91 -24.33 -6.14
N PHE A 12 -2.53 -25.57 -5.82
CA PHE A 12 -1.24 -25.95 -5.27
C PHE A 12 -0.15 -24.96 -5.69
N GLN A 13 0.42 -24.24 -4.72
CA GLN A 13 1.65 -23.49 -4.93
C GLN A 13 2.82 -24.40 -4.56
N ALA A 14 3.91 -24.34 -5.33
CA ALA A 14 5.13 -25.03 -4.96
C ALA A 14 5.57 -24.60 -3.56
N HIS A 15 5.96 -25.55 -2.70
CA HIS A 15 6.37 -25.34 -1.30
C HIS A 15 5.26 -24.88 -0.34
N GLN A 16 3.99 -24.88 -0.76
CA GLN A 16 2.87 -24.67 0.16
C GLN A 16 2.46 -26.00 0.78
N PHE A 17 2.52 -26.09 2.11
CA PHE A 17 1.97 -27.23 2.83
C PHE A 17 0.45 -27.29 2.63
N VAL A 18 -0.04 -28.42 2.14
CA VAL A 18 -1.46 -28.67 1.88
C VAL A 18 -1.99 -29.76 2.81
N GLN A 19 -3.21 -29.58 3.32
CA GLN A 19 -3.93 -30.60 4.06
C GLN A 19 -5.17 -31.04 3.28
N PRO A 20 -5.65 -32.30 3.41
CA PRO A 20 -6.87 -32.75 2.74
C PRO A 20 -8.08 -31.83 2.96
N LYS A 21 -8.17 -31.20 4.14
CA LYS A 21 -9.23 -30.24 4.49
C LYS A 21 -9.24 -28.97 3.62
N ASP A 22 -8.09 -28.58 3.06
CA ASP A 22 -7.97 -27.37 2.26
C ASP A 22 -8.69 -27.49 0.91
N PHE A 23 -8.96 -28.73 0.47
CA PHE A 23 -9.70 -29.06 -0.75
C PHE A 23 -11.22 -29.27 -0.51
N SER A 24 -11.72 -28.99 0.70
CA SER A 24 -13.15 -29.11 0.98
C SER A 24 -13.98 -28.01 0.31
N ARG A 25 -15.19 -28.36 -0.16
CA ARG A 25 -16.18 -27.42 -0.72
C ARG A 25 -16.44 -26.23 0.20
N ALA A 26 -16.46 -26.45 1.52
CA ALA A 26 -16.66 -25.41 2.51
C ALA A 26 -15.50 -24.39 2.52
N GLN A 27 -14.26 -24.87 2.38
CA GLN A 27 -13.07 -24.01 2.34
C GLN A 27 -13.02 -23.18 1.06
N TYR A 28 -13.40 -23.75 -0.09
CA TYR A 28 -13.51 -23.01 -1.35
C TYR A 28 -14.58 -21.92 -1.31
N ASN A 29 -15.72 -22.22 -0.70
CA ASN A 29 -16.83 -21.28 -0.56
C ASN A 29 -16.62 -20.30 0.61
N LYS A 30 -15.55 -20.46 1.41
CA LYS A 30 -15.24 -19.58 2.53
C LYS A 30 -14.87 -18.20 1.99
N GLN A 31 -15.84 -17.30 1.97
CA GLN A 31 -15.58 -15.90 1.71
C GLN A 31 -14.67 -15.39 2.83
N ARG A 32 -13.48 -14.90 2.45
CA ARG A 32 -12.62 -14.20 3.40
C ARG A 32 -13.38 -12.98 3.88
N SER A 33 -13.79 -12.98 5.15
CA SER A 33 -14.38 -11.80 5.77
C SER A 33 -13.38 -10.65 5.60
N ARG A 34 -13.84 -9.54 5.01
CA ARG A 34 -13.03 -8.34 4.91
C ARG A 34 -12.93 -7.75 6.31
N LEU A 35 -11.79 -7.97 6.97
CA LEU A 35 -11.51 -7.31 8.23
C LEU A 35 -11.67 -5.79 8.05
N LYS A 36 -12.34 -5.15 9.01
CA LYS A 36 -12.47 -3.68 9.02
C LYS A 36 -11.07 -3.08 9.07
N ARG A 37 -10.82 -2.10 8.20
CA ARG A 37 -9.54 -1.39 8.20
C ARG A 37 -9.41 -0.65 9.53
N PRO A 38 -8.30 -0.80 10.26
CA PRO A 38 -8.14 -0.11 11.53
C PRO A 38 -8.17 1.40 11.29
N ALA A 39 -8.83 2.12 12.20
CA ALA A 39 -8.90 3.58 12.14
C ALA A 39 -7.51 4.21 12.32
N LEU A 40 -6.68 3.59 13.17
CA LEU A 40 -5.30 3.98 13.41
C LEU A 40 -4.31 3.09 12.63
N GLY A 41 -3.12 3.64 12.39
CA GLY A 41 -1.99 2.85 11.92
C GLY A 41 -1.47 1.88 12.98
N PRO A 42 -0.57 0.96 12.60
CA PRO A 42 -0.06 -0.08 13.49
C PRO A 42 0.73 0.50 14.67
N ASP A 43 1.00 -0.35 15.66
CA ASP A 43 1.84 -0.02 16.81
C ASP A 43 3.24 0.45 16.38
N ALA A 44 3.94 1.17 17.25
CA ALA A 44 5.26 1.73 17.00
C ALA A 44 6.29 0.66 16.63
N ARG A 45 6.27 -0.52 17.26
CA ARG A 45 7.21 -1.60 16.94
C ARG A 45 6.96 -2.13 15.52
N SER A 46 5.70 -2.47 15.23
CA SER A 46 5.29 -2.96 13.92
C SER A 46 5.54 -1.92 12.82
N SER A 47 5.29 -0.63 13.09
CA SER A 47 5.59 0.43 12.13
C SER A 47 7.08 0.56 11.82
N ARG A 48 8.00 0.38 12.76
CA ARG A 48 9.44 0.42 12.45
C ARG A 48 9.86 -0.70 11.50
N TYR A 49 9.20 -1.84 11.58
CA TYR A 49 9.41 -2.99 10.70
C TYR A 49 8.71 -2.83 9.34
N LEU A 50 7.57 -2.15 9.29
CA LEU A 50 6.79 -2.00 8.05
C LEU A 50 7.15 -0.73 7.25
N ASP A 51 7.76 0.26 7.89
CA ASP A 51 8.10 1.55 7.28
C ASP A 51 9.38 1.44 6.41
N PRO A 52 9.27 1.47 5.07
CA PRO A 52 10.43 1.34 4.19
C PRO A 52 11.38 2.54 4.30
N LEU A 53 10.87 3.74 4.58
CA LEU A 53 11.70 4.95 4.70
C LEU A 53 12.55 4.88 5.96
N HIS A 54 12.01 4.29 7.03
CA HIS A 54 12.75 4.04 8.26
C HIS A 54 13.83 2.97 8.05
N GLN A 55 13.51 1.88 7.37
CA GLN A 55 14.46 0.79 7.08
C GLN A 55 15.62 1.25 6.20
N LEU A 56 15.32 2.03 5.16
CA LEU A 56 16.32 2.53 4.21
C LEU A 56 17.04 3.80 4.71
N GLY A 57 16.66 4.36 5.86
CA GLY A 57 17.25 5.58 6.39
C GLY A 57 17.00 6.83 5.53
N ILE A 58 15.98 6.82 4.67
CA ILE A 58 15.68 7.91 3.73
C ILE A 58 14.88 9.00 4.46
N ASP A 59 15.31 10.26 4.33
CA ASP A 59 14.56 11.40 4.86
C ASP A 59 13.59 11.95 3.80
N PRO A 60 12.27 11.83 3.97
CA PRO A 60 11.30 12.22 2.94
C PRO A 60 11.36 13.70 2.55
N LEU A 61 11.84 14.56 3.46
CA LEU A 61 11.95 15.98 3.23
C LEU A 61 13.03 16.36 2.20
N LYS A 62 14.04 15.51 2.02
CA LYS A 62 15.09 15.70 1.01
C LYS A 62 14.59 15.25 -0.37
N GLU A 63 13.78 14.20 -0.38
CA GLU A 63 13.19 13.61 -1.59
C GLU A 63 11.95 14.35 -2.12
N SER A 64 11.79 15.65 -1.81
CA SER A 64 10.63 16.42 -2.29
C SER A 64 10.57 16.58 -3.82
N LEU A 65 11.68 16.32 -4.52
CA LEU A 65 11.75 16.34 -5.99
C LEU A 65 11.42 14.97 -6.61
N ASN A 66 11.44 13.89 -5.83
CA ASN A 66 11.21 12.54 -6.33
C ASN A 66 9.70 12.25 -6.40
N SER A 67 9.09 12.56 -7.55
CA SER A 67 7.66 12.36 -7.77
C SER A 67 7.25 10.89 -7.72
N ALA A 68 8.09 9.98 -8.20
CA ALA A 68 7.84 8.54 -8.18
C ALA A 68 7.68 8.03 -6.74
N LEU A 69 8.65 8.33 -5.86
CA LEU A 69 8.61 7.95 -4.44
C LEU A 69 7.37 8.50 -3.75
N LEU A 70 7.12 9.81 -3.89
CA LEU A 70 6.01 10.47 -3.20
C LEU A 70 4.64 9.99 -3.71
N SER A 71 4.53 9.60 -4.98
CA SER A 71 3.28 9.10 -5.57
C SER A 71 2.75 7.85 -4.85
N HIS A 72 3.63 7.01 -4.28
CA HIS A 72 3.21 5.83 -3.50
C HIS A 72 2.40 6.18 -2.25
N PHE A 73 2.61 7.37 -1.69
CA PHE A 73 1.94 7.86 -0.47
C PHE A 73 0.71 8.74 -0.75
N VAL A 74 0.29 8.82 -2.01
CA VAL A 74 -0.85 9.62 -2.48
C VAL A 74 -1.93 8.70 -3.06
N THR A 75 -3.20 9.00 -2.78
CA THR A 75 -4.35 8.29 -3.36
C THR A 75 -4.52 8.66 -4.83
N THR A 76 -5.31 7.89 -5.57
CA THR A 76 -5.63 8.19 -6.99
C THR A 76 -6.12 9.62 -7.21
N MET A 77 -6.86 10.18 -6.24
CA MET A 77 -7.39 11.56 -6.26
C MET A 77 -6.40 12.63 -5.77
N GLY A 78 -5.13 12.30 -5.57
CA GLY A 78 -4.13 13.28 -5.10
C GLY A 78 -4.14 13.53 -3.59
N LYS A 79 -4.94 12.83 -2.77
CA LYS A 79 -4.94 13.01 -1.30
C LYS A 79 -3.76 12.27 -0.66
N ILE A 80 -3.16 12.83 0.39
CA ILE A 80 -2.13 12.13 1.16
C ILE A 80 -2.81 10.95 1.88
N LYS A 81 -2.27 9.74 1.72
CA LYS A 81 -2.79 8.53 2.37
C LYS A 81 -2.73 8.63 3.89
N LYS A 82 -3.74 8.08 4.58
CA LYS A 82 -3.76 7.99 6.05
C LYS A 82 -2.68 7.03 6.55
N ARG A 83 -2.26 7.19 7.81
CA ARG A 83 -1.23 6.32 8.42
C ARG A 83 -1.64 4.83 8.44
N SER A 84 -2.93 4.52 8.55
CA SER A 84 -3.45 3.15 8.47
C SER A 84 -3.30 2.50 7.09
N GLU A 85 -3.05 3.30 6.05
CA GLU A 85 -2.77 2.80 4.70
C GLU A 85 -1.28 2.77 4.39
N THR A 86 -0.52 3.74 4.92
CA THR A 86 0.93 3.85 4.64
C THR A 86 1.78 3.01 5.58
N ASN A 87 1.28 2.66 6.77
CA ASN A 87 1.99 1.93 7.83
C ASN A 87 3.30 2.56 8.31
N LEU A 88 3.58 3.80 7.90
CA LEU A 88 4.78 4.55 8.28
C LEU A 88 4.82 4.83 9.78
N THR A 89 6.03 5.02 10.29
CA THR A 89 6.23 5.64 11.60
C THR A 89 5.62 7.04 11.63
N TRP A 90 5.15 7.48 12.79
CA TRP A 90 4.55 8.81 12.94
C TRP A 90 5.46 9.95 12.47
N ARG A 91 6.77 9.82 12.70
CA ARG A 91 7.78 10.79 12.26
C ARG A 91 7.84 10.85 10.73
N ASN A 92 7.94 9.70 10.08
CA ASN A 92 8.02 9.64 8.62
C ASN A 92 6.71 10.04 7.95
N GLN A 93 5.55 9.65 8.48
CA GLN A 93 4.25 10.10 7.96
C GLN A 93 4.13 11.63 7.94
N ARG A 94 4.57 12.32 9.01
CA ARG A 94 4.56 13.79 9.06
C ARG A 94 5.52 14.41 8.04
N ARG A 95 6.72 13.81 7.89
CA ARG A 95 7.75 14.27 6.94
C ARG A 95 7.32 14.06 5.49
N VAL A 96 6.79 12.88 5.16
CA VAL A 96 6.18 12.57 3.86
C VAL A 96 5.07 13.59 3.56
N GLY A 97 4.18 13.86 4.52
CA GLY A 97 3.13 14.85 4.32
C GLY A 97 3.66 16.26 4.00
N LYS A 98 4.74 16.68 4.66
CA LYS A 98 5.42 17.96 4.35
C LYS A 98 6.07 17.93 2.96
N ALA A 99 6.77 16.85 2.63
CA ALA A 99 7.42 16.67 1.34
C ALA A 99 6.43 16.70 0.18
N ILE A 100 5.29 16.00 0.29
CA ILE A 100 4.22 16.02 -0.71
C ILE A 100 3.64 17.42 -0.88
N ARG A 101 3.36 18.13 0.22
CA ARG A 101 2.86 19.51 0.14
C ARG A 101 3.86 20.43 -0.56
N ARG A 102 5.15 20.30 -0.27
CA ARG A 102 6.21 21.05 -0.96
C ARG A 102 6.24 20.70 -2.45
N ALA A 103 6.26 19.41 -2.79
CA ALA A 103 6.27 18.94 -4.18
C ALA A 103 5.08 19.46 -4.99
N LYS A 104 3.87 19.52 -4.38
CA LYS A 104 2.69 20.12 -4.99
C LYS A 104 2.86 21.61 -5.27
N MET A 105 3.39 22.37 -4.32
CA MET A 105 3.62 23.81 -4.48
C MET A 105 4.73 24.10 -5.51
N MET A 106 5.72 23.21 -5.64
CA MET A 106 6.77 23.31 -6.66
C MET A 106 6.33 22.83 -8.05
N GLY A 107 5.10 22.33 -8.21
CA GLY A 107 4.60 21.83 -9.50
C GLY A 107 5.13 20.46 -9.93
N ILE A 108 5.80 19.73 -9.04
CA ILE A 108 6.42 18.43 -9.33
C ILE A 108 5.41 17.28 -9.31
N ILE A 109 4.34 17.42 -8.55
CA ILE A 109 3.24 16.44 -8.46
C ILE A 109 1.91 17.17 -8.61
N PRO A 110 0.95 16.63 -9.38
CA PRO A 110 -0.38 17.21 -9.49
C PRO A 110 -1.12 17.26 -8.14
N VAL A 111 -1.97 18.29 -7.99
CA VAL A 111 -2.70 18.52 -6.73
C VAL A 111 -3.86 17.54 -6.54
N LEU A 112 -4.58 17.22 -7.63
CA LEU A 112 -5.86 16.49 -7.62
C LEU A 112 -5.80 15.09 -8.27
N SER A 113 -4.60 14.62 -8.63
CA SER A 113 -4.44 13.30 -9.24
C SER A 113 -3.14 12.64 -8.78
N LYS A 114 -2.99 11.35 -9.06
CA LYS A 114 -1.77 10.55 -8.82
C LYS A 114 -1.03 10.29 -10.14
N ARG A 115 -0.87 11.30 -11.00
CA ARG A 115 -0.09 11.14 -12.23
C ARG A 115 1.40 11.23 -11.88
N GLN A 116 2.18 10.25 -12.33
CA GLN A 116 3.63 10.33 -12.33
C GLN A 116 4.05 11.16 -13.54
N LEU A 117 4.88 12.19 -13.34
CA LEU A 117 5.32 13.06 -14.45
C LEU A 117 6.53 12.48 -15.21
N PHE A 118 7.26 11.56 -14.58
CA PHE A 118 8.43 10.91 -15.16
C PHE A 118 8.18 9.39 -15.17
N GLU A 119 7.50 8.92 -16.21
CA GLU A 119 7.58 7.52 -16.61
C GLU A 119 8.80 7.46 -17.52
N GLY A 120 9.85 6.74 -17.11
CA GLY A 120 11.01 6.52 -17.96
C GLY A 120 10.55 5.81 -19.22
N SER A 121 10.46 6.56 -20.32
CA SER A 121 10.46 6.02 -21.66
C SER A 121 11.87 5.53 -21.98
N GLU A 122 12.17 4.30 -21.58
CA GLU A 122 13.11 3.39 -22.24
C GLU A 122 12.55 1.97 -22.20
#